data_AF-A0A498DT06-F1
#
_entry.id   AF-A0A498DT06-F1
#
_cell.length_a   1.000
_cell.length_b   1.000
_cell.length_c   1.000
_cell.angle_alpha   90.00
_cell.angle_beta   90.00
_cell.angle_gamma   90.00
#
_symmetry.space_group_name_H-M   'P 1'
#
loop_
_entity.id
_entity.type
_entity.pdbx_description
1 polymer ?
#
loop_
_entity_poly.entity_id
_entity_poly.type
_entity_poly.pdbx_seq_one_letter_code
_entity_poly.pdbx_strand_id
1 'polypeptide(L)'
;MLRKAILCSLLLFLPFGSQAIAGKYSYMIDHGTPGVIASESKMARLVVQANGDCAAIPYEVIADGVKSVTGNMNLSKALSMPLDMTTVTLSCNKDGVTAVIDN
;
A
#
# COMPACT_ATOMS: atom_id res chain seq x y z
N MET A 1 -8.12 -62.28 -5.49
CA MET A 1 -7.78 -61.21 -6.43
C MET A 1 -8.25 -59.89 -5.82
N LEU A 2 -7.41 -59.23 -5.02
CA LEU A 2 -7.79 -58.03 -4.26
C LEU A 2 -6.69 -56.98 -4.36
N ARG A 3 -6.48 -56.44 -5.56
CA ARG A 3 -5.60 -55.29 -5.79
C ARG A 3 -6.16 -54.50 -6.96
N LYS A 4 -6.15 -53.17 -6.79
CA LYS A 4 -6.47 -52.11 -7.74
C LYS A 4 -7.89 -51.54 -7.59
N ALA A 5 -7.97 -50.41 -6.87
CA ALA A 5 -8.66 -49.18 -7.27
C ALA A 5 -9.09 -48.35 -6.04
N ILE A 6 -8.14 -47.94 -5.20
CA ILE A 6 -8.39 -46.91 -4.17
C ILE A 6 -7.28 -45.87 -4.32
N LEU A 7 -7.37 -45.01 -5.34
CA LEU A 7 -6.38 -43.96 -5.57
C LEU A 7 -6.95 -42.75 -6.35
N CYS A 8 -8.26 -42.49 -6.25
CA CYS A 8 -8.90 -41.35 -6.91
C CYS A 8 -9.66 -40.40 -5.96
N SER A 9 -9.61 -40.60 -4.65
CA SER A 9 -10.37 -39.79 -3.67
C SER A 9 -9.55 -38.75 -2.91
N LEU A 10 -8.23 -38.62 -3.17
CA LEU A 10 -7.37 -37.69 -2.43
C LEU A 10 -7.21 -36.29 -3.06
N LEU A 11 -7.80 -36.03 -4.24
CA LEU A 11 -7.70 -34.72 -4.91
C LEU A 11 -8.83 -33.74 -4.53
N LEU A 12 -9.79 -34.14 -3.70
CA LEU A 12 -10.92 -33.30 -3.29
C LEU A 12 -10.65 -32.44 -2.04
N PHE A 13 -9.44 -32.51 -1.46
CA PHE A 13 -9.04 -31.71 -0.29
C PHE A 13 -7.92 -30.71 -0.60
N LEU A 14 -7.75 -30.32 -1.86
CA LEU A 14 -6.96 -29.13 -2.15
C LEU A 14 -7.82 -27.91 -1.77
N PRO A 15 -7.36 -27.03 -0.86
CA PRO A 15 -8.04 -25.78 -0.60
C PRO A 15 -7.97 -24.95 -1.88
N PHE A 16 -9.07 -24.92 -2.63
CA PHE A 16 -9.23 -24.05 -3.77
C PHE A 16 -9.08 -22.60 -3.31
N GLY A 17 -7.94 -22.00 -3.68
CA GLY A 17 -7.75 -20.56 -3.84
C GLY A 17 -7.92 -19.72 -2.58
N SER A 18 -6.80 -19.41 -1.92
CA SER A 18 -6.67 -18.05 -1.36
C SER A 18 -6.71 -17.07 -2.53
N GLN A 19 -7.90 -16.57 -2.83
CA GLN A 19 -8.06 -15.42 -3.71
C GLN A 19 -7.43 -14.24 -2.99
N ALA A 20 -6.31 -13.72 -3.51
CA ALA A 20 -5.79 -12.44 -3.07
C ALA A 20 -6.87 -11.40 -3.36
N ILE A 21 -7.51 -10.89 -2.31
CA ILE A 21 -8.45 -9.78 -2.43
C ILE A 21 -7.59 -8.54 -2.61
N ALA A 22 -7.48 -8.06 -3.84
CA ALA A 22 -6.91 -6.76 -4.13
C ALA A 22 -7.68 -5.70 -3.32
N GLY A 23 -7.02 -5.21 -2.27
CA GLY A 23 -7.65 -4.42 -1.22
C GLY A 23 -7.45 -2.95 -1.51
N LYS A 24 -8.49 -2.27 -1.98
CA LYS A 24 -8.47 -0.81 -2.10
C LYS A 24 -8.93 -0.16 -0.81
N TYR A 25 -8.08 0.63 -0.17
CA TYR A 25 -8.41 1.37 1.04
C TYR A 25 -8.02 2.84 0.91
N SER A 26 -8.76 3.71 1.60
CA SER A 26 -8.57 5.16 1.56
C SER A 26 -8.64 5.72 2.97
N TYR A 27 -7.74 6.64 3.30
CA TYR A 27 -7.79 7.40 4.54
C TYR A 27 -7.21 8.80 4.36
N MET A 28 -7.49 9.67 5.33
CA MET A 28 -7.02 11.05 5.36
C MET A 28 -5.92 11.21 6.41
N ILE A 29 -4.90 11.99 6.06
CA ILE A 29 -3.80 12.40 6.91
C ILE A 29 -4.04 13.88 7.22
N ASP A 30 -4.43 14.16 8.47
CA ASP A 30 -4.70 15.52 8.94
C ASP A 30 -3.43 16.36 9.01
N HIS A 31 -3.59 17.68 8.91
CA HIS A 31 -2.48 18.61 9.06
C HIS A 31 -1.79 18.46 10.41
N GLY A 32 -0.45 18.52 10.39
CA GLY A 32 0.39 18.39 11.58
C GLY A 32 0.65 16.96 12.03
N THR A 33 -0.09 15.96 11.53
CA THR A 33 0.11 14.54 11.89
C THR A 33 0.87 13.81 10.79
N PRO A 34 1.99 13.13 11.10
CA PRO A 34 2.64 12.23 10.15
C PRO A 34 1.76 11.00 9.86
N GLY A 35 1.36 10.83 8.61
CA GLY A 35 0.75 9.61 8.11
C GLY A 35 1.81 8.64 7.60
N VAL A 36 1.62 7.35 7.86
CA VAL A 36 2.56 6.29 7.44
C VAL A 36 1.81 5.29 6.57
N ILE A 37 2.25 5.18 5.32
CA ILE A 37 1.73 4.26 4.32
C ILE A 37 2.77 3.15 4.15
N ALA A 38 2.41 1.91 4.51
CA ALA A 38 3.28 0.75 4.30
C ALA A 38 2.93 0.04 2.99
N SER A 39 3.94 -0.44 2.27
CA SER A 39 3.73 -1.35 1.14
C SER A 39 3.19 -2.70 1.63
N GLU A 40 2.61 -3.47 0.72
CA GLU A 40 2.11 -4.82 0.99
C GLU A 40 3.22 -5.75 1.50
N SER A 41 4.41 -5.67 0.90
CA SER A 41 5.60 -6.42 1.34
C SER A 41 6.15 -5.96 2.70
N LYS A 42 5.73 -4.78 3.17
CA LYS A 42 6.26 -4.07 4.36
C LYS A 42 7.74 -3.68 4.26
N MET A 43 8.34 -3.84 3.09
CA MET A 43 9.74 -3.49 2.83
C MET A 43 9.92 -2.00 2.54
N ALA A 44 8.85 -1.33 2.10
CA ALA A 44 8.83 0.10 1.83
C ALA A 44 7.74 0.80 2.65
N ARG A 45 8.05 2.00 3.13
CA ARG A 45 7.12 2.89 3.84
C ARG A 45 7.24 4.30 3.29
N LEU A 46 6.12 4.95 3.08
CA LEU A 46 6.03 6.36 2.75
C LEU A 46 5.44 7.09 3.96
N VAL A 47 6.21 8.00 4.55
CA VAL A 47 5.76 8.92 5.57
C VAL A 47 5.43 10.24 4.90
N VAL A 48 4.23 10.76 5.15
CA VAL A 48 3.75 12.03 4.62
C VAL A 48 3.26 12.88 5.77
N GLN A 49 3.60 14.16 5.80
CA GLN A 49 3.07 15.08 6.81
C GLN A 49 2.34 16.22 6.12
N ALA A 50 1.01 16.21 6.20
CA ALA A 50 0.20 17.32 5.71
C ALA A 50 0.53 18.59 6.50
N ASN A 51 0.80 19.69 5.81
CA ASN A 51 1.25 20.96 6.41
C ASN A 51 0.43 22.18 5.95
N GLY A 52 -0.67 21.96 5.24
CA GLY A 52 -1.49 23.01 4.63
C GLY A 52 -0.98 23.55 3.28
N ASP A 53 0.26 23.28 2.90
CA ASP A 53 0.83 23.67 1.62
C ASP A 53 0.86 22.48 0.64
N CYS A 54 -0.20 22.34 -0.15
CA CYS A 54 -0.31 21.28 -1.15
C CYS A 54 0.78 21.34 -2.24
N ALA A 55 1.50 22.43 -2.42
CA ALA A 55 2.57 22.51 -3.41
C ALA A 55 3.90 21.92 -2.91
N ALA A 56 4.08 21.81 -1.59
CA ALA A 56 5.33 21.39 -0.97
C ALA A 56 5.07 20.53 0.29
N ILE A 57 4.41 19.39 0.09
CA ILE A 57 4.14 18.43 1.16
C ILE A 57 5.44 17.67 1.46
N PRO A 58 5.97 17.70 2.70
CA PRO A 58 7.15 16.92 3.07
C PRO A 58 6.83 15.43 3.09
N TYR A 59 7.77 14.63 2.61
CA TYR A 59 7.69 13.18 2.63
C TYR A 59 9.04 12.53 2.94
N GLU A 60 8.98 11.28 3.41
CA GLU A 60 10.11 10.40 3.57
C GLU A 60 9.75 9.00 3.07
N VAL A 61 10.54 8.44 2.15
CA VAL A 61 10.43 7.04 1.73
C VAL A 61 11.51 6.25 2.45
N ILE A 62 11.12 5.21 3.17
CA ILE A 62 12.00 4.31 3.90
C ILE A 62 11.91 2.94 3.23
N ALA A 63 13.01 2.47 2.63
CA ALA A 63 13.09 1.14 2.03
C ALA A 63 14.22 0.32 2.67
N ASP A 64 14.00 -0.99 2.78
CA ASP A 64 15.02 -1.98 3.21
C ASP A 64 15.76 -1.62 4.51
N GLY A 65 15.07 -0.94 5.43
CA GLY A 65 15.49 -0.72 6.81
C GLY A 65 16.70 0.20 7.05
N VAL A 66 17.33 0.79 6.03
CA VAL A 66 18.60 1.52 6.22
C VAL A 66 18.69 2.85 5.47
N LYS A 67 18.04 3.02 4.31
CA LYS A 67 18.09 4.28 3.56
C LYS A 67 16.71 4.91 3.49
N SER A 68 16.65 6.17 3.94
CA SER A 68 15.51 7.03 3.65
C SER A 68 15.84 8.09 2.62
N VAL A 69 14.86 8.40 1.78
CA VAL A 69 14.89 9.51 0.83
C VAL A 69 13.80 10.48 1.27
N THR A 70 14.22 11.69 1.63
CA THR A 70 13.32 12.77 2.03
C THR A 70 13.19 13.79 0.91
N GLY A 71 12.04 14.43 0.82
CA GLY A 71 11.84 15.53 -0.13
C GLY A 71 10.51 16.23 0.09
N ASN A 72 10.16 17.07 -0.88
CA ASN A 72 8.86 17.73 -0.94
C ASN A 72 8.15 17.30 -2.23
N MET A 73 6.86 17.03 -2.12
CA MET A 73 6.02 16.63 -3.24
C MET A 73 4.91 17.65 -3.47
N ASN A 74 4.61 17.90 -4.75
CA ASN A 74 3.51 18.76 -5.14
C ASN A 74 2.24 17.92 -5.32
N LEU A 75 1.31 18.04 -4.38
CA LEU A 75 -0.02 17.42 -4.37
C LEU A 75 -1.15 18.40 -4.70
N SER A 76 -0.84 19.53 -5.36
CA SER A 76 -1.86 20.42 -5.93
C SER A 76 -2.73 19.71 -6.98
N LYS A 77 -2.24 18.57 -7.49
CA LYS A 77 -2.99 17.58 -8.27
C LYS A 77 -2.76 16.20 -7.64
N ALA A 78 -3.67 15.28 -7.93
CA ALA A 78 -3.49 13.89 -7.51
C ALA A 78 -2.20 13.32 -8.12
N LEU A 79 -1.41 12.64 -7.30
CA LEU A 79 -0.17 11.97 -7.69
C LEU A 79 -0.29 10.49 -7.36
N SER A 80 -0.14 9.65 -8.37
CA SER A 80 -0.07 8.19 -8.20
C SER A 80 1.36 7.72 -8.40
N MET A 81 1.85 6.90 -7.47
CA MET A 81 3.20 6.34 -7.51
C MET A 81 3.21 4.89 -7.03
N PRO A 82 4.10 4.06 -7.60
CA PRO A 82 4.38 2.75 -7.04
C PRO A 82 5.19 2.88 -5.74
N LEU A 83 4.81 2.12 -4.73
CA LEU A 83 5.52 1.90 -3.48
C LEU A 83 5.69 0.38 -3.32
N ASP A 84 6.69 -0.16 -4.03
CA ASP A 84 6.89 -1.61 -4.16
C ASP A 84 5.65 -2.31 -4.76
N MET A 85 5.12 -3.38 -4.16
CA MET A 85 3.94 -4.13 -4.64
C MET A 85 2.62 -3.37 -4.44
N THR A 86 2.67 -2.11 -3.99
CA THR A 86 1.50 -1.28 -3.69
C THR A 86 1.51 -0.05 -4.58
N THR A 87 0.34 0.36 -5.08
CA THR A 87 0.15 1.67 -5.73
C THR A 87 -0.49 2.64 -4.73
N VAL A 88 0.12 3.81 -4.56
CA VAL A 88 -0.38 4.87 -3.67
C VAL A 88 -0.78 6.07 -4.51
N THR A 89 -2.04 6.48 -4.41
CA THR A 89 -2.52 7.75 -4.96
C THR A 89 -2.75 8.74 -3.84
N LEU A 90 -2.04 9.87 -3.89
CA LEU A 90 -2.14 10.96 -2.93
C LEU A 90 -2.84 12.16 -3.56
N SER A 91 -3.69 12.83 -2.79
CA SER A 91 -4.25 14.14 -3.16
C SER A 91 -4.32 15.03 -1.94
N CYS A 92 -4.10 16.33 -2.12
CA CYS A 92 -4.14 17.30 -1.03
C CYS A 92 -5.34 18.23 -1.19
N ASN A 93 -5.97 18.55 -0.06
CA ASN A 93 -7.04 19.53 0.03
C ASN A 93 -6.89 20.36 1.32
N LYS A 94 -7.89 21.20 1.62
CA LYS A 94 -7.89 22.05 2.82
C LYS A 94 -7.88 21.26 4.13
N ASP A 95 -8.39 20.02 4.13
CA ASP A 95 -8.55 19.19 5.32
C ASP A 95 -7.30 18.33 5.59
N GLY A 96 -6.58 17.94 4.55
CA GLY A 96 -5.34 17.17 4.67
C GLY A 96 -4.88 16.51 3.37
N VAL A 97 -4.11 15.43 3.51
CA VAL A 97 -3.72 14.56 2.39
C VAL A 97 -4.55 13.29 2.42
N THR A 98 -5.29 13.01 1.36
CA THR A 98 -5.96 11.72 1.17
C THR A 98 -5.00 10.74 0.53
N ALA A 99 -4.86 9.56 1.12
CA ALA A 99 -4.10 8.44 0.57
C ALA A 99 -5.06 7.32 0.16
N VAL A 100 -5.04 6.95 -1.12
CA VAL A 100 -5.74 5.80 -1.67
C VAL A 100 -4.70 4.74 -2.02
N ILE A 101 -4.86 3.56 -1.48
CA ILE A 101 -3.87 2.49 -1.57
C ILE A 101 -4.51 1.29 -2.26
N ASP A 102 -3.82 0.78 -3.28
CA ASP A 102 -4.23 -0.32 -4.14
C ASP A 102 -3.12 -1.39 -4.11
N ASN A 103 -3.47 -2.61 -3.71
CA ASN A 103 -2.57 -3.76 -3.59
C ASN A 103 -3.00 -4.82 -4.61
#